data_AF-A0A7J7RFZ7-F1
#
_entry.id   AF-A0A7J7RFZ7-F1
#
_cell.length_a   1.000
_cell.length_b   1.000
_cell.length_c   1.000
_cell.angle_alpha   90.00
_cell.angle_beta   90.00
_cell.angle_gamma   90.00
#
_symmetry.space_group_name_H-M   'P 1'
#
loop_
_entity.id
_entity.type
_entity.pdbx_description
1 polymer ?
#
loop_
_entity_poly.entity_id
_entity_poly.type
_entity_poly.pdbx_seq_one_letter_code
_entity_poly.pdbx_strand_id
1 'polypeptide(L)'
;MAENNMGPAHRYYTFTELLAIAQHFKQKPEEHMIAWILRVYDQGGLALALNSQELALLGNLTSDTIFNCLCKGLQGSRKALLTWLLQAWRQYWPSILHIGMPFLSCVIMEHCILLVRLMGMLEWIYHEPASEQAPKPTPEDMPFTQNLHQHLLAQAVPHLQQSLVNLPLKDMTVLKVVMAISRLKP
;
A
#
# COMPACT_ATOMS: atom_id res chain seq x y z
N MET A 1 -0.15 -1.26 -48.79
CA MET A 1 -0.59 -0.18 -47.87
C MET A 1 -2.02 -0.51 -47.49
N ALA A 2 -2.45 -0.62 -46.23
CA ALA A 2 -1.98 0.03 -45.03
C ALA A 2 -2.23 -0.81 -43.76
N GLU A 3 -1.36 -0.57 -42.79
CA GLU A 3 -1.56 -0.52 -41.32
C GLU A 3 -2.18 -1.73 -40.59
N ASN A 4 -1.29 -2.66 -40.21
CA ASN A 4 -1.45 -3.44 -38.98
C ASN A 4 -1.34 -2.51 -37.76
N ASN A 5 -2.47 -2.21 -37.13
CA ASN A 5 -2.52 -1.66 -35.78
C ASN A 5 -2.04 -2.71 -34.77
N MET A 6 -0.72 -2.83 -34.60
CA MET A 6 -0.15 -3.39 -33.39
C MET A 6 -0.28 -2.35 -32.27
N GLY A 7 -1.06 -2.67 -31.24
CA GLY A 7 -1.10 -1.91 -29.99
C GLY A 7 0.30 -1.73 -29.38
N PRO A 8 0.46 -0.86 -28.36
CA PRO A 8 1.78 -0.43 -27.89
C PRO A 8 2.66 -1.64 -27.62
N ALA A 9 3.75 -1.73 -28.38
CA ALA A 9 4.69 -2.83 -28.33
C ALA A 9 5.05 -3.12 -26.88
N HIS A 10 4.88 -4.37 -26.46
CA HIS A 10 5.22 -4.84 -25.13
C HIS A 10 6.75 -4.79 -24.97
N ARG A 11 7.27 -3.60 -24.69
CA ARG A 11 8.68 -3.39 -24.43
C ARG A 11 9.04 -4.18 -23.17
N TYR A 12 10.07 -5.01 -23.30
CA TYR A 12 10.74 -5.63 -22.17
C TYR A 12 11.68 -4.59 -21.56
N TYR A 13 11.75 -4.57 -20.23
CA TYR A 13 12.75 -3.73 -19.57
C TYR A 13 14.15 -4.30 -19.79
N THR A 14 15.09 -3.40 -20.04
CA THR A 14 16.51 -3.73 -20.01
C THR A 14 16.95 -4.04 -18.58
N PHE A 15 18.08 -4.72 -18.43
CA PHE A 15 18.67 -4.99 -17.11
C PHE A 15 18.93 -3.70 -16.30
N THR A 16 19.40 -2.64 -16.96
CA THR A 16 19.67 -1.35 -16.31
C THR A 16 18.37 -0.68 -15.83
N GLU A 17 17.30 -0.75 -16.61
CA GLU A 17 15.98 -0.25 -16.19
C GLU A 17 15.45 -1.03 -15.00
N LEU A 18 15.58 -2.37 -15.01
CA LEU A 18 15.19 -3.21 -13.88
C LEU A 18 16.01 -2.91 -12.62
N LEU A 19 17.30 -2.62 -12.75
CA LEU A 19 18.14 -2.21 -11.62
C LEU A 19 17.69 -0.86 -11.04
N ALA A 20 17.38 0.11 -11.90
CA ALA A 20 16.87 1.42 -11.46
C ALA A 20 15.50 1.29 -10.77
N ILE A 21 14.60 0.47 -11.32
CA ILE A 21 13.32 0.12 -10.71
C ILE A 21 13.55 -0.52 -9.34
N ALA A 22 14.41 -1.53 -9.25
CA ALA A 22 14.69 -2.24 -8.00
C ALA A 22 15.22 -1.28 -6.93
N GLN A 23 16.15 -0.39 -7.28
CA GLN A 23 16.67 0.62 -6.36
C GLN A 23 15.59 1.61 -5.89
N HIS A 24 14.73 2.05 -6.80
CA HIS A 24 13.65 3.00 -6.48
C HIS A 24 12.64 2.40 -5.49
N PHE A 25 12.21 1.16 -5.74
CA PHE A 25 11.18 0.48 -4.94
C PHE A 25 11.75 -0.35 -3.79
N LYS A 26 13.07 -0.38 -3.57
CA LYS A 26 13.69 -1.13 -2.47
C LYS A 26 13.22 -0.59 -1.12
N GLN A 27 12.90 -1.48 -0.19
CA GLN A 27 12.61 -1.16 1.21
C GLN A 27 13.81 -0.45 1.84
N LYS A 28 13.54 0.65 2.55
CA LYS A 28 14.57 1.37 3.29
C LYS A 28 14.93 0.57 4.56
N PRO A 29 16.16 0.72 5.11
CA PRO A 29 16.48 0.16 6.41
C PRO A 29 15.44 0.55 7.46
N GLU A 30 15.01 -0.40 8.30
CA GLU A 30 14.04 -0.22 9.39
C GLU A 30 12.62 0.20 8.96
N GLU A 31 12.36 0.34 7.67
CA GLU A 31 11.02 0.66 7.16
C GLU A 31 10.08 -0.53 7.38
N HIS A 32 8.98 -0.32 8.12
CA HIS A 32 8.00 -1.38 8.33
C HIS A 32 7.37 -1.83 7.01
N MET A 33 7.05 -3.12 6.86
CA MET A 33 6.56 -3.70 5.60
C MET A 33 5.31 -3.01 5.04
N ILE A 34 4.34 -2.64 5.88
CA ILE A 34 3.16 -1.90 5.43
C ILE A 34 3.48 -0.46 4.98
N ALA A 35 4.46 0.19 5.62
CA ALA A 35 4.90 1.53 5.25
C ALA A 35 5.66 1.49 3.91
N TRP A 36 6.46 0.46 3.70
CA TRP A 36 7.08 0.17 2.41
C TRP A 36 6.04 -0.03 1.31
N ILE A 37 5.00 -0.84 1.54
CA ILE A 37 3.91 -1.06 0.58
C ILE A 37 3.15 0.24 0.26
N LEU A 38 2.84 1.05 1.27
CA LEU A 38 2.24 2.38 1.06
C LEU A 38 3.15 3.27 0.20
N ARG A 39 4.47 3.26 0.44
CA ARG A 39 5.40 4.02 -0.39
C ARG A 39 5.48 3.50 -1.82
N VAL A 40 5.47 2.18 -2.04
CA VAL A 40 5.40 1.60 -3.39
C VAL A 40 4.14 2.07 -4.11
N TYR A 41 3.00 2.11 -3.41
CA TYR A 41 1.74 2.67 -3.93
C TYR A 41 1.91 4.16 -4.31
N ASP A 42 2.40 5.00 -3.40
CA ASP A 42 2.61 6.43 -3.60
C ASP A 42 3.58 6.74 -4.76
N GLN A 43 4.57 5.88 -4.97
CA GLN A 43 5.58 5.99 -6.03
C GLN A 43 5.11 5.42 -7.38
N GLY A 44 3.83 5.08 -7.51
CA GLY A 44 3.26 4.63 -8.77
C GLY A 44 3.48 3.15 -9.07
N GLY A 45 3.63 2.30 -8.05
CA GLY A 45 3.76 0.85 -8.21
C GLY A 45 2.60 0.19 -8.96
N LEU A 46 1.44 0.86 -9.06
CA LEU A 46 0.30 0.45 -9.90
C LEU A 46 0.50 0.72 -11.40
N ALA A 47 1.33 1.70 -11.76
CA ALA A 47 1.61 2.03 -13.16
C ALA A 47 2.75 1.20 -13.75
N LEU A 48 3.59 0.61 -12.92
CA LEU A 48 4.75 -0.17 -13.35
C LEU A 48 4.37 -1.64 -13.65
N ALA A 49 4.12 -1.96 -14.91
CA ALA A 49 3.74 -3.32 -15.32
C ALA A 49 4.96 -4.21 -15.61
N LEU A 50 5.06 -5.37 -14.95
CA LEU A 50 6.14 -6.35 -15.06
C LEU A 50 5.57 -7.74 -15.35
N ASN A 51 6.25 -8.54 -16.18
CA ASN A 51 6.02 -9.98 -16.25
C ASN A 51 6.75 -10.73 -15.11
N SER A 52 6.50 -12.03 -14.94
CA SER A 52 7.12 -12.83 -13.85
C SER A 52 8.65 -12.91 -13.94
N GLN A 53 9.22 -12.95 -15.13
CA GLN A 53 10.68 -12.95 -15.32
C GLN A 53 11.29 -11.59 -14.93
N GLU A 54 10.69 -10.49 -15.36
CA GLU A 54 11.09 -9.13 -15.00
C GLU A 54 11.02 -8.93 -13.47
N LEU A 55 9.95 -9.41 -12.83
CA LEU A 55 9.80 -9.40 -11.38
C LEU A 55 10.93 -10.17 -10.68
N ALA A 56 11.26 -11.38 -11.14
CA ALA A 56 12.34 -12.18 -10.58
C ALA A 56 13.71 -11.50 -10.71
N LEU A 57 13.93 -10.79 -11.82
CA LEU A 57 15.16 -10.05 -12.11
C LEU A 57 15.32 -8.76 -11.28
N LEU A 58 14.27 -8.24 -10.64
CA LEU A 58 14.40 -7.14 -9.67
C LEU A 58 15.23 -7.52 -8.44
N GLY A 59 15.43 -8.82 -8.18
CA GLY A 59 16.17 -9.28 -7.02
C GLY A 59 15.37 -9.13 -5.72
N ASN A 60 16.08 -8.89 -4.61
CA ASN A 60 15.43 -8.71 -3.30
C ASN A 60 15.05 -7.23 -3.12
N LEU A 61 13.76 -6.97 -2.95
CA LEU A 61 13.24 -5.63 -2.70
C LEU A 61 13.15 -5.32 -1.20
N THR A 62 13.06 -6.35 -0.35
CA THR A 62 12.99 -6.22 1.11
C THR A 62 14.15 -6.92 1.79
N SER A 63 14.30 -6.72 3.09
CA SER A 63 15.21 -7.54 3.92
C SER A 63 14.59 -8.89 4.32
N ASP A 64 13.28 -9.08 4.15
CA ASP A 64 12.57 -10.32 4.48
C ASP A 64 12.80 -11.38 3.38
N THR A 65 13.60 -12.39 3.70
CA THR A 65 14.00 -13.44 2.74
C THR A 65 12.84 -14.29 2.27
N ILE A 66 11.86 -14.58 3.15
CA ILE A 66 10.71 -15.43 2.81
C ILE A 66 9.77 -14.67 1.87
N PHE A 67 9.47 -13.41 2.19
CA PHE A 67 8.64 -12.57 1.33
C PHE A 67 9.25 -12.39 -0.06
N ASN A 68 10.57 -12.15 -0.14
CA ASN A 68 11.26 -12.06 -1.44
C ASN A 68 11.21 -13.38 -2.22
N CYS A 69 11.34 -14.52 -1.54
CA CYS A 69 11.22 -15.84 -2.17
C CYS A 69 9.82 -16.05 -2.76
N LEU A 70 8.78 -15.72 -2.00
CA LEU A 70 7.38 -15.78 -2.46
C LEU A 70 7.17 -14.88 -3.68
N CYS A 71 7.60 -13.62 -3.64
CA CYS A 71 7.51 -12.70 -4.77
C CYS A 71 8.15 -13.25 -6.04
N LYS A 72 9.39 -13.74 -5.96
CA LYS A 72 10.13 -14.27 -7.12
C LYS A 72 9.54 -15.56 -7.67
N GLY A 73 8.88 -16.34 -6.81
CA GLY A 73 8.23 -17.59 -7.21
C GLY A 73 6.91 -17.38 -7.96
N LEU A 74 6.32 -16.18 -7.91
CA LEU A 74 5.03 -15.91 -8.54
C LEU A 74 5.11 -16.06 -10.06
N GLN A 75 4.09 -16.73 -10.63
CA GLN A 75 3.94 -16.91 -12.06
C GLN A 75 2.65 -16.24 -12.55
N GLY A 76 2.65 -15.81 -13.81
CA GLY A 76 1.48 -15.22 -14.46
C GLY A 76 1.82 -14.22 -15.55
N SER A 77 0.77 -13.63 -16.13
CA SER A 77 0.87 -12.56 -17.13
C SER A 77 1.39 -11.26 -16.53
N ARG A 78 1.67 -10.28 -17.39
CA ARG A 78 2.13 -8.95 -16.99
C ARG A 78 1.11 -8.27 -16.07
N LYS A 79 1.56 -7.81 -14.90
CA LYS A 79 0.76 -7.13 -13.87
C LYS A 79 1.57 -6.00 -13.26
N ALA A 80 0.89 -5.06 -12.60
CA ALA A 80 1.58 -3.99 -11.89
C ALA A 80 2.47 -4.53 -10.76
N LEU A 81 3.58 -3.86 -10.47
CA LEU A 81 4.50 -4.21 -9.39
C LEU A 81 3.74 -4.35 -8.07
N LEU A 82 2.91 -3.37 -7.73
CA LEU A 82 2.13 -3.44 -6.49
C LEU A 82 1.21 -4.67 -6.47
N THR A 83 0.59 -5.03 -7.59
CA THR A 83 -0.24 -6.24 -7.67
C THR A 83 0.56 -7.51 -7.39
N TRP A 84 1.80 -7.61 -7.91
CA TRP A 84 2.69 -8.73 -7.59
C TRP A 84 3.03 -8.79 -6.09
N LEU A 85 3.42 -7.66 -5.51
CA LEU A 85 3.77 -7.56 -4.10
C LEU A 85 2.60 -7.94 -3.20
N LEU A 86 1.38 -7.50 -3.53
CA LEU A 86 0.18 -7.84 -2.78
C LEU A 86 -0.21 -9.31 -2.90
N GLN A 87 0.09 -9.96 -4.03
CA GLN A 87 -0.11 -11.39 -4.18
C GLN A 87 0.83 -12.18 -3.25
N ALA A 88 2.12 -11.81 -3.18
CA ALA A 88 3.05 -12.41 -2.22
C ALA A 88 2.67 -12.08 -0.76
N TRP A 89 2.22 -10.84 -0.52
CA TRP A 89 1.71 -10.41 0.79
C TRP A 89 0.59 -11.30 1.28
N ARG A 90 -0.41 -11.59 0.44
CA ARG A 90 -1.54 -12.45 0.83
C ARG A 90 -1.13 -13.92 1.06
N GLN A 91 -0.02 -14.37 0.48
CA GLN A 91 0.54 -15.70 0.79
C GLN A 91 1.29 -15.69 2.13
N TYR A 92 1.98 -14.60 2.46
CA TYR A 92 2.78 -14.49 3.69
C TYR A 92 1.96 -14.10 4.92
N TRP A 93 1.03 -13.15 4.77
CA TRP A 93 0.04 -12.73 5.77
C TRP A 93 -1.38 -12.90 5.21
N PRO A 94 -2.02 -14.08 5.41
CA PRO A 94 -3.32 -14.38 4.82
C PRO A 94 -4.46 -13.48 5.30
N SER A 95 -4.35 -12.91 6.50
CA SER A 95 -5.35 -12.01 7.08
C SER A 95 -4.72 -10.92 7.93
N ILE A 96 -5.49 -9.85 8.20
CA ILE A 96 -5.06 -8.73 9.05
C ILE A 96 -4.63 -9.18 10.46
N LEU A 97 -5.14 -10.32 10.96
CA LEU A 97 -4.76 -10.88 12.26
C LEU A 97 -3.30 -11.36 12.31
N HIS A 98 -2.72 -11.75 11.17
CA HIS A 98 -1.34 -12.25 11.12
C HIS A 98 -0.31 -11.13 11.15
N ILE A 99 -0.66 -9.95 10.62
CA ILE A 99 0.22 -8.78 10.64
C ILE A 99 -0.08 -7.84 11.82
N GLY A 100 -1.33 -7.82 12.29
CA GLY A 100 -1.81 -6.90 13.31
C GLY A 100 -2.04 -5.48 12.78
N MET A 101 -2.60 -4.63 13.64
CA MET A 101 -2.76 -3.21 13.31
C MET A 101 -1.40 -2.49 13.34
N PRO A 102 -1.17 -1.50 12.45
CA PRO A 102 0.07 -0.75 12.43
C PRO A 102 0.28 -0.02 13.76
N PHE A 103 1.49 -0.08 14.29
CA PHE A 103 1.88 0.66 15.48
C PHE A 103 2.75 1.84 15.08
N LEU A 104 2.30 3.05 15.41
CA LEU A 104 3.05 4.28 15.19
C LEU A 104 2.63 5.32 16.23
N SER A 105 3.54 5.66 17.14
CA SER A 105 3.29 6.69 18.15
C SER A 105 3.06 8.05 17.50
N CYS A 106 1.83 8.53 17.64
CA CYS A 106 1.39 9.79 17.10
C CYS A 106 1.76 10.92 18.06
N VAL A 107 2.96 11.47 17.88
CA VAL A 107 3.50 12.61 18.65
C VAL A 107 3.30 13.95 17.94
N ILE A 108 3.05 13.91 16.63
CA ILE A 108 2.71 15.06 15.78
C ILE A 108 1.61 14.65 14.79
N MET A 109 0.92 15.63 14.19
CA MET A 109 -0.21 15.38 13.27
C MET A 109 0.20 14.56 12.03
N GLU A 110 1.43 14.73 11.54
CA GLU A 110 1.97 13.98 10.40
C GLU A 110 2.05 12.48 10.70
N HIS A 111 2.35 12.12 11.94
CA HIS A 111 2.34 10.72 12.37
C HIS A 111 0.91 10.16 12.42
N CYS A 112 -0.07 10.96 12.88
CA CYS A 112 -1.49 10.59 12.84
C CYS A 112 -1.94 10.33 11.40
N ILE A 113 -1.60 11.24 10.48
CA ILE A 113 -1.92 11.12 9.06
C ILE A 113 -1.29 9.84 8.50
N LEU A 114 -0.01 9.60 8.78
CA LEU A 114 0.67 8.38 8.32
C LEU A 114 -0.03 7.13 8.86
N LEU A 115 -0.34 7.07 10.16
CA LEU A 115 -1.02 5.93 10.77
C LEU A 115 -2.39 5.67 10.12
N VAL A 116 -3.18 6.72 9.86
CA VAL A 116 -4.47 6.60 9.15
C VAL A 116 -4.29 6.00 7.76
N ARG A 117 -3.27 6.44 7.01
CA ARG A 117 -2.97 5.88 5.67
C ARG A 117 -2.51 4.43 5.74
N LEU A 118 -1.67 4.07 6.73
CA LEU A 118 -1.23 2.69 6.94
C LEU A 118 -2.40 1.75 7.25
N MET A 119 -3.33 2.19 8.11
CA MET A 119 -4.55 1.43 8.39
C MET A 119 -5.43 1.30 7.15
N GLY A 120 -5.63 2.39 6.41
CA GLY A 120 -6.37 2.38 5.14
C GLY A 120 -5.78 1.40 4.11
N MET A 121 -4.45 1.35 4.02
CA MET A 121 -3.75 0.41 3.16
C MET A 121 -4.02 -1.04 3.57
N LEU A 122 -4.00 -1.37 4.86
CA LEU A 122 -4.34 -2.72 5.33
C LEU A 122 -5.79 -3.09 5.04
N GLU A 123 -6.74 -2.21 5.37
CA GLU A 123 -8.14 -2.42 5.05
C GLU A 123 -8.30 -2.70 3.55
N TRP A 124 -7.62 -1.94 2.69
CA TRP A 124 -7.66 -2.13 1.24
C TRP A 124 -7.06 -3.46 0.77
N ILE A 125 -5.93 -3.90 1.36
CA ILE A 125 -5.28 -5.18 1.04
C ILE A 125 -6.19 -6.36 1.39
N TYR A 126 -6.96 -6.24 2.48
CA TYR A 126 -7.87 -7.28 2.96
C TYR A 126 -9.33 -7.06 2.57
N HIS A 127 -9.62 -6.04 1.78
CA HIS A 127 -10.97 -5.75 1.32
C HIS A 127 -11.44 -6.82 0.33
N GLU A 128 -12.51 -7.50 0.71
CA GLU A 128 -13.23 -8.41 -0.18
C GLU A 128 -14.35 -7.60 -0.88
N PRO A 129 -14.35 -7.52 -2.23
CA PRO A 129 -15.33 -6.72 -2.95
C PRO A 129 -16.73 -7.31 -2.79
N ALA A 130 -17.75 -6.43 -2.73
CA ALA A 130 -19.14 -6.87 -2.55
C ALA A 130 -19.68 -7.68 -3.75
N SER A 131 -19.07 -7.50 -4.92
CA SER A 131 -19.36 -8.23 -6.16
C SER A 131 -18.15 -8.14 -7.09
N GLU A 132 -17.97 -9.12 -7.98
CA GLU A 132 -16.91 -9.13 -8.99
C GLU A 132 -16.95 -7.92 -9.94
N GLN A 133 -18.11 -7.28 -10.09
CA GLN A 133 -18.32 -6.14 -10.99
C GLN A 133 -18.16 -4.78 -10.28
N ALA A 134 -18.03 -4.77 -8.95
CA ALA A 134 -17.88 -3.53 -8.21
C ALA A 134 -16.51 -2.89 -8.53
N PRO A 135 -16.45 -1.58 -8.78
CA PRO A 135 -15.18 -0.88 -8.88
C PRO A 135 -14.36 -1.12 -7.61
N LYS A 136 -13.11 -1.59 -7.77
CA LYS A 136 -12.22 -1.77 -6.62
C LYS A 136 -11.87 -0.38 -6.06
N PRO A 137 -12.16 -0.09 -4.78
CA PRO A 137 -11.81 1.19 -4.18
C PRO A 137 -10.29 1.37 -4.15
N THR A 138 -9.81 2.60 -4.01
CA THR A 138 -8.41 2.85 -3.65
C THR A 138 -8.25 2.82 -2.11
N PRO A 139 -7.01 2.75 -1.58
CA PRO A 139 -6.77 2.88 -0.15
C PRO A 139 -7.42 4.12 0.50
N GLU A 140 -7.47 5.23 -0.24
CA GLU A 140 -8.06 6.50 0.14
C GLU A 140 -9.58 6.46 0.32
N ASP A 141 -10.24 5.58 -0.44
CA ASP A 141 -11.69 5.41 -0.45
C ASP A 141 -12.18 4.45 0.64
N MET A 142 -11.26 3.74 1.31
CA MET A 142 -11.62 2.79 2.36
C MET A 142 -12.37 3.51 3.50
N PRO A 143 -13.43 2.89 4.04
CA PRO A 143 -14.20 3.47 5.14
C PRO A 143 -13.33 3.58 6.39
N PHE A 144 -13.36 4.75 7.02
CA PHE A 144 -12.67 4.96 8.29
C PHE A 144 -13.62 4.64 9.45
N THR A 145 -13.51 3.41 9.96
CA THR A 145 -14.45 2.86 10.96
C THR A 145 -14.15 3.33 12.37
N GLN A 146 -15.11 3.10 13.29
CA GLN A 146 -14.93 3.35 14.72
C GLN A 146 -13.72 2.62 15.30
N ASN A 147 -13.43 1.40 14.85
CA ASN A 147 -12.29 0.62 15.33
C ASN A 147 -10.96 1.28 14.94
N LEU A 148 -10.87 1.81 13.71
CA LEU A 148 -9.69 2.54 13.25
C LEU A 148 -9.53 3.86 14.01
N HIS A 149 -10.62 4.54 14.33
CA HIS A 149 -10.60 5.75 15.16
C HIS A 149 -10.11 5.45 16.58
N GLN A 150 -10.61 4.40 17.21
CA GLN A 150 -10.15 3.97 18.54
C GLN A 150 -8.67 3.61 18.54
N HIS A 151 -8.20 2.89 17.50
CA HIS A 151 -6.79 2.58 17.34
C HIS A 151 -5.94 3.85 17.17
N LEU A 152 -6.37 4.79 16.32
CA LEU A 152 -5.70 6.10 16.16
C LEU A 152 -5.59 6.85 17.50
N LEU A 153 -6.67 6.92 18.28
CA LEU A 153 -6.66 7.58 19.58
C LEU A 153 -5.71 6.88 20.56
N ALA A 154 -5.69 5.55 20.59
CA ALA A 154 -4.79 4.79 21.46
C ALA A 154 -3.30 5.02 21.15
N GLN A 155 -2.97 5.38 19.90
CA GLN A 155 -1.60 5.70 19.46
C GLN A 155 -1.22 7.17 19.63
N ALA A 156 -2.20 8.06 19.86
CA ALA A 156 -1.98 9.50 19.98
C ALA A 156 -1.64 9.93 21.41
N VAL A 157 -0.72 10.88 21.53
CA VAL A 157 -0.44 11.56 22.80
C VAL A 157 -1.64 12.42 23.25
N PRO A 158 -1.83 12.69 24.55
CA PRO A 158 -3.06 13.28 25.08
C PRO A 158 -3.50 14.59 24.42
N HIS A 159 -2.57 15.47 24.07
CA HIS A 159 -2.91 16.75 23.42
C HIS A 159 -3.47 16.55 22.00
N LEU A 160 -2.95 15.58 21.24
CA LEU A 160 -3.49 15.24 19.92
C LEU A 160 -4.83 14.50 20.03
N GLN A 161 -4.99 13.63 21.05
CA GLN A 161 -6.26 12.94 21.29
C GLN A 161 -7.44 13.92 21.43
N GLN A 162 -7.23 15.04 22.12
CA GLN A 162 -8.26 16.08 22.29
C GLN A 162 -8.73 16.67 20.96
N SER A 163 -7.82 16.82 20.00
CA SER A 163 -8.15 17.30 18.65
C SER A 163 -8.80 16.22 17.78
N LEU A 164 -8.41 14.95 17.96
CA LEU A 164 -8.86 13.82 17.15
C LEU A 164 -10.21 13.21 17.60
N VAL A 165 -10.58 13.36 18.86
CA VAL A 165 -11.82 12.76 19.41
C VAL A 165 -13.08 13.28 18.72
N ASN A 166 -13.04 14.51 18.22
CA ASN A 166 -14.17 15.19 17.59
C ASN A 166 -14.27 14.95 16.07
N LEU A 167 -13.45 14.05 15.51
CA LEU A 167 -13.55 13.71 14.10
C LEU A 167 -14.92 13.10 13.81
N PRO A 168 -15.70 13.66 12.85
CA PRO A 168 -16.98 13.07 12.48
C PRO A 168 -16.70 11.75 11.77
N LEU A 169 -17.21 10.62 12.28
CA LEU A 169 -16.89 9.29 11.72
C LEU A 169 -17.89 8.80 10.67
N LYS A 170 -19.08 9.40 10.63
CA LYS A 170 -20.11 9.02 9.68
C LYS A 170 -19.69 9.38 8.26
N ASP A 171 -19.77 8.41 7.34
CA ASP A 171 -19.44 8.55 5.91
C ASP A 171 -18.01 9.05 5.64
N MET A 172 -17.09 8.78 6.57
CA MET A 172 -15.67 9.10 6.41
C MET A 172 -14.91 8.02 5.65
N THR A 173 -14.09 8.47 4.73
CA THR A 173 -13.04 7.66 4.11
C THR A 173 -11.68 8.04 4.70
N VAL A 174 -10.68 7.19 4.48
CA VAL A 174 -9.28 7.47 4.84
C VAL A 174 -8.85 8.85 4.36
N LEU A 175 -9.13 9.22 3.11
CA LEU A 175 -8.79 10.54 2.57
C LEU A 175 -9.47 11.70 3.31
N LYS A 176 -10.78 11.59 3.58
CA LYS A 176 -11.50 12.66 4.27
C LYS A 176 -10.94 12.88 5.68
N VAL A 177 -10.54 11.81 6.36
CA VAL A 177 -9.89 11.89 7.67
C VAL A 177 -8.52 12.52 7.59
N VAL A 178 -7.68 12.11 6.62
CA VAL A 178 -6.39 12.76 6.37
C VAL A 178 -6.55 14.26 6.14
N MET A 179 -7.52 14.66 5.32
CA MET A 179 -7.84 16.07 5.07
C MET A 179 -8.33 16.80 6.32
N ALA A 180 -9.13 16.14 7.16
CA ALA A 180 -9.61 16.70 8.42
C ALA A 180 -8.46 16.94 9.40
N ILE A 181 -7.59 15.93 9.61
CA ILE A 181 -6.42 16.04 10.49
C ILE A 181 -5.46 17.13 10.01
N SER A 182 -5.24 17.23 8.70
CA SER A 182 -4.39 18.28 8.11
C SER A 182 -4.88 19.71 8.35
N ARG A 183 -6.15 19.88 8.73
CA ARG A 183 -6.76 21.18 9.07
C ARG A 183 -6.82 21.45 10.57
N LEU A 184 -6.55 20.43 11.39
CA LEU A 184 -6.46 20.61 12.83
C LEU A 184 -5.21 21.43 13.14
N LYS A 185 -5.35 22.43 14.00
CA LYS A 185 -4.19 23.10 14.57
C LYS A 185 -3.57 22.18 15.61
N PRO A 186 -2.23 22.14 15.72
CA PRO A 186 -1.55 21.43 16.80
C PRO A 186 -1.98 21.97 18.17
#